data_AF-A0A7K1SC10-F1
#
_entry.id   AF-A0A7K1SC10-F1
#
_cell.length_a   1.000
_cell.length_b   1.000
_cell.length_c   1.000
_cell.angle_alpha   90.00
_cell.angle_beta   90.00
_cell.angle_gamma   90.00
#
_symmetry.space_group_name_H-M   'P 1'
#
loop_
_entity.id
_entity.type
_entity.pdbx_description
1 polymer ?
#
loop_
_entity_poly.entity_id
_entity_poly.type
_entity_poly.pdbx_seq_one_letter_code
_entity_poly.pdbx_strand_id
1 'polypeptide(L)'
;MSKHIHIVNLVVLVTLSLNNKPARAHALRLDSVVRRGETSKKSNFYGNPLTLDGKPLNYGSFSLSSRGTLAVVDGDPESKETTKIPFRIYLVRAGNAVTSSVSDNTQPVYYDIEVAAVLALARPGDDLVIEPARKTDLVAKRVIKLRPLNSCLPPSWLFFPINGVRPGC
;
A
#
# COMPACT_ATOMS: atom_id res chain seq x y z
N MET A 1 11.23 42.10 66.96
CA MET A 1 11.60 42.27 65.54
C MET A 1 10.80 41.24 64.73
N SER A 2 9.66 41.66 64.20
CA SER A 2 8.67 40.77 63.57
C SER A 2 8.48 41.16 62.10
N LYS A 3 8.52 40.16 61.23
CA LYS A 3 8.69 40.26 59.78
C LYS A 3 7.38 40.66 59.09
N HIS A 4 7.46 41.72 58.29
CA HIS A 4 6.47 42.13 57.31
C HIS A 4 6.42 41.18 56.09
N ILE A 5 5.34 41.33 55.33
CA ILE A 5 5.09 40.90 53.94
C ILE A 5 4.30 39.59 53.83
N HIS A 6 2.97 39.68 53.74
CA HIS A 6 2.10 38.84 52.91
C HIS A 6 0.71 39.49 52.75
N ILE A 7 0.70 40.77 52.35
CA ILE A 7 -0.50 41.43 51.83
C ILE A 7 -0.22 41.59 50.33
N VAL A 8 -1.16 41.18 49.46
CA VAL A 8 -1.50 41.75 48.14
C VAL A 8 -2.15 40.71 47.21
N ASN A 9 -1.94 39.40 47.34
CA ASN A 9 -2.39 38.45 46.31
C ASN A 9 -3.80 37.81 46.48
N LEU A 10 -4.61 38.23 47.46
CA LEU A 10 -5.92 37.61 47.72
C LEU A 10 -7.14 38.39 47.17
N VAL A 11 -6.94 39.58 46.58
CA VAL A 11 -8.05 40.51 46.27
C VAL A 11 -8.49 40.50 44.79
N VAL A 12 -7.79 39.80 43.89
CA VAL A 12 -8.07 39.89 42.44
C VAL A 12 -9.01 38.78 41.91
N LEU A 13 -9.35 37.75 42.69
CA LEU A 13 -10.11 36.60 42.15
C LEU A 13 -11.62 36.58 42.41
N VAL A 14 -12.19 37.58 43.11
CA VAL A 14 -13.57 37.45 43.67
C VAL A 14 -14.48 38.65 43.36
N THR A 15 -14.48 39.21 42.13
CA THR A 15 -15.40 40.34 41.86
C THR A 15 -16.23 40.35 40.59
N LEU A 16 -16.09 39.49 39.58
CA LEU A 16 -16.95 39.62 38.38
C LEU A 16 -17.43 38.30 37.80
N SER A 17 -18.08 37.50 38.66
CA SER A 17 -19.21 36.67 38.26
C SER A 17 -20.47 37.51 38.48
N LEU A 18 -21.21 37.82 37.41
CA LEU A 18 -22.67 38.02 37.33
C LEU A 18 -23.07 38.73 36.01
N ASN A 19 -24.19 38.27 35.45
CA ASN A 19 -25.10 38.95 34.52
C ASN A 19 -25.00 38.71 33.00
N ASN A 20 -25.64 37.60 32.59
CA ASN A 20 -26.63 37.51 31.51
C ASN A 20 -27.32 38.84 31.13
N LYS A 21 -27.54 39.08 29.82
CA LYS A 21 -28.87 39.17 29.16
C LYS A 21 -28.79 39.41 27.63
N PRO A 22 -29.88 39.17 26.85
CA PRO A 22 -29.85 38.75 25.44
C PRO A 22 -30.41 39.76 24.41
N ALA A 23 -30.45 39.33 23.14
CA ALA A 23 -31.20 39.84 21.95
C ALA A 23 -30.51 40.98 21.15
N ARG A 24 -30.61 41.12 19.81
CA ARG A 24 -31.31 40.44 18.70
C ARG A 24 -30.70 40.94 17.35
N ALA A 25 -30.74 40.08 16.33
CA ALA A 25 -30.79 40.28 14.85
C ALA A 25 -30.15 41.52 14.17
N HIS A 26 -29.36 41.32 13.09
CA HIS A 26 -29.83 41.43 11.69
C HIS A 26 -28.70 41.15 10.66
N ALA A 27 -29.04 40.29 9.69
CA ALA A 27 -28.58 40.13 8.30
C ALA A 27 -27.20 40.64 7.85
N LEU A 28 -26.42 39.75 7.23
CA LEU A 28 -25.87 39.93 5.88
C LEU A 28 -25.58 38.56 5.24
N ARG A 29 -26.24 38.30 4.10
CA ARG A 29 -25.90 37.24 3.15
C ARG A 29 -24.58 37.61 2.47
N LEU A 30 -23.67 36.63 2.36
CA LEU A 30 -22.73 36.52 1.25
C LEU A 30 -22.25 35.06 1.16
N ASP A 31 -23.01 34.29 0.41
CA ASP A 31 -22.57 33.30 -0.58
C ASP A 31 -21.28 32.55 -0.23
N SER A 32 -21.42 31.54 0.63
CA SER A 32 -20.45 30.46 0.69
C SER A 32 -20.53 29.67 -0.62
N VAL A 33 -19.72 30.13 -1.58
CA VAL A 33 -19.30 29.40 -2.77
C VAL A 33 -19.17 27.93 -2.40
N VAL A 34 -20.07 27.14 -3.01
CA VAL A 34 -20.02 25.69 -3.12
C VAL A 34 -18.56 25.30 -3.20
N ARG A 35 -18.04 24.71 -2.10
CA ARG A 35 -16.75 24.04 -2.14
C ARG A 35 -16.90 22.95 -3.17
N ARG A 36 -16.36 23.26 -4.34
CA ARG A 36 -15.97 22.39 -5.44
C ARG A 36 -16.00 20.95 -4.95
N GLY A 37 -17.00 20.20 -5.39
CA GLY A 37 -16.99 18.76 -5.26
C GLY A 37 -15.69 18.29 -5.89
N GLU A 38 -14.71 17.97 -5.05
CA GLU A 38 -13.75 16.94 -5.42
C GLU A 38 -14.61 15.70 -5.60
N THR A 39 -15.04 15.50 -6.84
CA THR A 39 -15.48 14.20 -7.31
C THR A 39 -14.30 13.30 -7.05
N SER A 40 -14.32 12.59 -5.92
CA SER A 40 -13.44 11.46 -5.68
C SER A 40 -13.69 10.53 -6.85
N LYS A 41 -12.79 10.59 -7.83
CA LYS A 41 -12.84 9.76 -9.02
C LYS A 41 -12.70 8.35 -8.48
N LYS A 42 -13.83 7.65 -8.34
CA LYS A 42 -13.90 6.30 -7.82
C LYS A 42 -13.03 5.48 -8.77
N SER A 43 -11.89 5.00 -8.28
CA SER A 43 -10.98 4.17 -9.06
C SER A 43 -11.73 2.90 -9.46
N ASN A 44 -11.78 2.63 -10.76
CA ASN A 44 -12.51 1.50 -11.32
C ASN A 44 -11.52 0.35 -11.48
N PHE A 45 -11.06 -0.19 -10.35
CA PHE A 45 -10.15 -1.33 -10.39
C PHE A 45 -10.86 -2.56 -10.94
N TYR A 46 -10.35 -3.07 -12.06
CA TYR A 46 -10.69 -4.40 -12.53
C TYR A 46 -10.15 -5.45 -11.54
N GLY A 47 -10.72 -6.66 -11.53
CA GLY A 47 -10.40 -7.70 -10.54
C GLY A 47 -8.88 -7.98 -10.42
N ASN A 48 -8.16 -7.84 -11.53
CA ASN A 48 -6.70 -7.89 -11.60
C ASN A 48 -6.09 -6.58 -12.13
N PRO A 49 -5.55 -5.70 -11.27
CA PRO A 49 -4.94 -4.43 -11.70
C PRO A 49 -3.45 -4.57 -12.05
N LEU A 50 -2.89 -5.79 -12.01
CA LEU A 50 -1.47 -6.01 -12.29
C LEU A 50 -1.25 -6.40 -13.74
N THR A 51 -0.24 -5.79 -14.36
CA THR A 51 0.23 -6.17 -15.68
C THR A 51 1.69 -6.58 -15.65
N LEU A 52 2.06 -7.58 -16.45
CA LEU A 52 3.43 -7.97 -16.74
C LEU A 52 3.64 -7.85 -18.25
N ASP A 53 4.62 -7.04 -18.66
CA ASP A 53 4.91 -6.73 -20.06
C ASP A 53 3.67 -6.19 -20.82
N GLY A 54 2.87 -5.37 -20.13
CA GLY A 54 1.66 -4.76 -20.68
C GLY A 54 0.48 -5.72 -20.86
N LYS A 55 0.57 -6.96 -20.38
CA LYS A 55 -0.55 -7.92 -20.37
C LYS A 55 -1.03 -8.16 -18.94
N PRO A 56 -2.31 -8.49 -18.71
CA PRO A 56 -2.80 -8.85 -17.39
C PRO A 56 -1.95 -9.97 -16.78
N LEU A 57 -1.55 -9.78 -15.52
CA LEU A 57 -0.68 -10.74 -14.84
C LEU A 57 -1.42 -12.07 -14.63
N ASN A 58 -0.86 -13.17 -15.13
CA ASN A 58 -1.36 -14.50 -14.83
C ASN A 58 -0.73 -15.04 -13.54
N TYR A 59 -1.49 -15.04 -12.45
CA TYR A 59 -1.04 -15.53 -11.14
C TYR A 59 -0.70 -17.03 -11.13
N GLY A 60 -1.26 -17.83 -12.04
CA GLY A 60 -1.00 -19.27 -12.12
C GLY A 60 0.38 -19.59 -12.70
N SER A 61 0.90 -18.73 -13.58
CA SER A 61 2.23 -18.87 -14.19
C SER A 61 3.31 -18.00 -13.53
N PHE A 62 2.92 -17.06 -12.67
CA PHE A 62 3.86 -16.18 -11.97
C PHE A 62 4.65 -16.95 -10.90
N SER A 63 5.97 -16.83 -10.92
CA SER A 63 6.88 -17.58 -10.05
C SER A 63 8.18 -16.83 -9.79
N LEU A 64 9.08 -17.43 -9.00
CA LEU A 64 10.43 -16.89 -8.72
C LEU A 64 11.28 -16.67 -9.97
N SER A 65 11.00 -17.42 -11.05
CA SER A 65 11.71 -17.27 -12.34
C SER A 65 11.04 -16.27 -13.28
N SER A 66 9.91 -15.66 -12.90
CA SER A 66 9.24 -14.65 -13.71
C SER A 66 10.16 -13.45 -13.97
N ARG A 67 10.06 -12.91 -15.19
CA ARG A 67 10.81 -11.77 -15.71
C ARG A 67 9.84 -10.82 -16.39
N GLY A 68 10.27 -9.59 -16.63
CA GLY A 68 9.48 -8.58 -17.32
C GLY A 68 9.14 -7.38 -16.45
N THR A 69 8.50 -6.41 -17.10
CA THR A 69 8.12 -5.14 -16.51
C THR A 69 6.75 -5.25 -15.84
N LEU A 70 6.74 -5.15 -14.51
CA LEU A 70 5.54 -5.13 -13.70
C LEU A 70 5.01 -3.71 -13.58
N ALA A 71 3.69 -3.54 -13.74
CA ALA A 71 2.98 -2.29 -13.48
C ALA A 71 1.64 -2.52 -12.78
N VAL A 72 1.14 -1.47 -12.13
CA VAL A 72 -0.21 -1.40 -11.56
C VAL A 72 -1.02 -0.40 -12.39
N VAL A 73 -2.23 -0.78 -12.79
CA VAL A 73 -3.11 0.04 -13.63
C VAL A 73 -4.47 0.31 -12.99
N ASP A 74 -5.01 1.50 -13.25
CA ASP A 74 -6.43 1.82 -13.02
C ASP A 74 -7.22 1.52 -14.31
N GLY A 75 -8.36 0.86 -14.16
CA GLY A 75 -9.18 0.38 -15.28
C GLY A 75 -8.91 -1.08 -15.67
N ASP A 76 -9.37 -1.44 -16.88
CA ASP A 76 -9.22 -2.77 -17.46
C ASP A 76 -7.80 -2.96 -18.04
N PRO A 77 -6.96 -3.86 -17.50
CA PRO A 77 -5.59 -4.08 -17.97
C PRO A 77 -5.46 -4.51 -19.44
N GLU A 78 -6.52 -4.95 -20.09
CA GLU A 78 -6.51 -5.28 -21.53
C GLU A 78 -6.86 -4.09 -22.42
N SER A 79 -7.42 -3.03 -21.84
CA SER A 79 -7.79 -1.80 -22.55
C SER A 79 -6.58 -0.89 -22.76
N LYS A 80 -6.60 -0.12 -23.85
CA LYS A 80 -5.62 0.95 -24.11
C LYS A 80 -5.82 2.19 -23.23
N GLU A 81 -6.97 2.29 -22.56
CA GLU A 81 -7.35 3.46 -21.74
C GLU A 81 -6.88 3.34 -20.27
N THR A 82 -6.00 2.39 -19.97
CA THR A 82 -5.46 2.22 -18.62
C THR A 82 -4.52 3.33 -18.21
N THR A 83 -4.60 3.74 -16.94
CA THR A 83 -3.64 4.68 -16.36
C THR A 83 -2.72 3.96 -15.39
N LYS A 84 -1.39 4.11 -15.53
CA LYS A 84 -0.43 3.55 -14.58
C LYS A 84 -0.49 4.27 -13.24
N ILE A 85 -0.49 3.51 -12.15
CA ILE A 85 -0.51 4.01 -10.79
C ILE A 85 0.87 3.83 -10.16
N PRO A 86 1.37 4.84 -9.42
CA PRO A 86 2.61 4.69 -8.67
C PRO A 86 2.44 3.67 -7.52
N PHE A 87 3.37 2.73 -7.39
CA PHE A 87 3.34 1.67 -6.40
C PHE A 87 4.72 1.39 -5.79
N ARG A 88 4.69 0.66 -4.69
CA ARG A 88 5.84 0.10 -3.97
C ARG A 88 5.80 -1.41 -4.10
N ILE A 89 6.97 -2.04 -4.17
CA ILE A 89 7.10 -3.48 -4.29
C ILE A 89 8.17 -3.98 -3.34
N TYR A 90 7.86 -5.03 -2.59
CA TYR A 90 8.75 -5.57 -1.57
C TYR A 90 8.43 -7.02 -1.20
N LEU A 91 9.40 -7.65 -0.52
CA LEU A 91 9.30 -9.03 -0.07
C LEU A 91 9.04 -9.09 1.43
N VAL A 92 8.16 -10.00 1.84
CA VAL A 92 7.86 -10.31 3.24
C VAL A 92 8.17 -11.78 3.50
N ARG A 93 8.95 -12.06 4.54
CA ARG A 93 9.31 -13.41 4.98
C ARG A 93 8.89 -13.60 6.42
N ALA A 94 8.02 -14.58 6.66
CA ALA A 94 7.48 -14.87 7.98
C ALA A 94 6.92 -13.59 8.68
N GLY A 95 6.23 -12.74 7.92
CA GLY A 95 5.63 -11.50 8.42
C GLY A 95 6.58 -10.29 8.52
N ASN A 96 7.88 -10.46 8.27
CA ASN A 96 8.87 -9.39 8.33
C ASN A 96 9.30 -8.95 6.93
N ALA A 97 9.44 -7.64 6.69
CA ALA A 97 10.01 -7.15 5.44
C ALA A 97 11.46 -7.66 5.27
N VAL A 98 11.74 -8.35 4.17
CA VAL A 98 13.06 -8.94 3.88
C VAL A 98 14.09 -7.85 3.56
N THR A 99 13.62 -6.76 2.98
CA THR A 99 14.43 -5.60 2.63
C THR A 99 14.32 -4.58 3.76
N SER A 100 15.39 -4.34 4.52
CA SER A 100 15.34 -3.43 5.68
C SER A 100 14.99 -1.98 5.33
N SER A 101 15.16 -1.60 4.05
CA SER A 101 14.74 -0.32 3.47
C SER A 101 13.23 -0.22 3.17
N VAL A 102 12.43 -1.25 3.52
CA VAL A 102 11.01 -1.36 3.19
C VAL A 102 10.07 -1.02 4.35
N SER A 103 10.54 -1.04 5.59
CA SER A 103 9.66 -0.78 6.75
C SER A 103 9.29 0.68 6.94
N ASP A 104 10.02 1.61 6.33
CA ASP A 104 9.79 3.04 6.45
C ASP A 104 9.34 3.63 5.11
N ASN A 105 8.65 4.76 5.15
CA ASN A 105 8.08 5.49 4.01
C ASN A 105 9.12 5.94 2.95
N THR A 106 10.36 5.46 3.03
CA THR A 106 11.54 5.72 2.20
C THR A 106 11.64 4.83 0.97
N GLN A 107 10.71 3.87 0.80
CA GLN A 107 10.71 3.02 -0.39
C GLN A 107 10.59 3.83 -1.68
N PRO A 108 11.41 3.50 -2.71
CA PRO A 108 11.24 4.07 -4.03
C PRO A 108 9.85 3.72 -4.58
N VAL A 109 9.24 4.71 -5.20
CA VAL A 109 7.92 4.61 -5.83
C VAL A 109 8.14 4.42 -7.32
N TYR A 110 7.55 3.36 -7.88
CA TYR A 110 7.69 2.97 -9.27
C TYR A 110 6.36 3.13 -10.01
N TYR A 111 6.44 3.47 -11.29
CA TYR A 111 5.32 3.27 -12.22
C TYR A 111 5.44 1.93 -12.97
N ASP A 112 6.68 1.50 -13.16
CA ASP A 112 7.09 0.29 -13.86
C ASP A 112 8.39 -0.21 -13.24
N ILE A 113 8.57 -1.53 -13.11
CA ILE A 113 9.82 -2.12 -12.60
C ILE A 113 10.08 -3.50 -13.21
N GLU A 114 11.35 -3.79 -13.50
CA GLU A 114 11.79 -5.15 -13.85
C GLU A 114 11.66 -6.06 -12.62
N VAL A 115 10.68 -6.97 -12.64
CA VAL A 115 10.32 -7.80 -11.48
C VAL A 115 11.45 -8.74 -11.08
N ALA A 116 12.32 -9.10 -12.03
CA ALA A 116 13.48 -9.95 -11.80
C ALA A 116 14.43 -9.41 -10.73
N ALA A 117 14.62 -8.09 -10.67
CA ALA A 117 15.51 -7.44 -9.70
C ALA A 117 15.01 -7.63 -8.26
N VAL A 118 13.69 -7.62 -8.07
CA VAL A 118 13.05 -7.86 -6.77
C VAL A 118 13.08 -9.35 -6.44
N LEU A 119 12.71 -10.20 -7.41
CA LEU A 119 12.65 -11.65 -7.23
C LEU A 119 14.03 -12.30 -7.03
N ALA A 120 15.11 -11.66 -7.45
CA ALA A 120 16.48 -12.14 -7.21
C ALA A 120 16.82 -12.27 -5.71
N LEU A 121 16.11 -11.53 -4.84
CA LEU A 121 16.27 -11.59 -3.39
C LEU A 121 15.26 -12.53 -2.70
N ALA A 122 14.29 -13.04 -3.46
CA ALA A 122 13.19 -13.83 -2.94
C ALA A 122 13.59 -15.29 -2.68
N ARG A 123 12.92 -15.90 -1.71
CA ARG A 123 12.99 -17.34 -1.42
C ARG A 123 11.63 -17.98 -1.57
N PRO A 124 11.56 -19.30 -1.83
CA PRO A 124 10.32 -20.04 -1.74
C PRO A 124 9.65 -19.82 -0.38
N GLY A 125 8.36 -19.50 -0.39
CA GLY A 125 7.56 -19.20 0.81
C GLY A 125 7.50 -17.72 1.18
N ASP A 126 8.26 -16.85 0.52
CA ASP A 126 8.12 -15.40 0.68
C ASP A 126 6.81 -14.89 0.05
N ASP A 127 6.31 -13.78 0.56
CA ASP A 127 5.21 -13.04 -0.02
C ASP A 127 5.76 -11.81 -0.77
N LEU A 128 5.43 -11.67 -2.06
CA LEU A 128 5.66 -10.47 -2.84
C LEU A 128 4.49 -9.51 -2.63
N VAL A 129 4.74 -8.37 -2.01
CA VAL A 129 3.72 -7.34 -1.74
C VAL A 129 3.88 -6.21 -2.75
N ILE A 130 2.75 -5.84 -3.35
CA ILE A 130 2.62 -4.74 -4.29
C ILE A 130 1.59 -3.78 -3.68
N GLU A 131 2.02 -2.58 -3.34
CA GLU A 131 1.24 -1.61 -2.59
C GLU A 131 1.20 -0.25 -3.30
N PRO A 132 0.04 0.23 -3.73
CA PRO A 132 -0.11 1.55 -4.32
C PRO A 132 0.36 2.66 -3.38
N ALA A 133 1.08 3.64 -3.92
CA ALA A 133 1.61 4.76 -3.12
C ALA A 133 0.52 5.75 -2.70
N ARG A 134 -0.57 5.85 -3.49
CA ARG A 134 -1.69 6.73 -3.22
C ARG A 134 -2.75 6.02 -2.37
N LYS A 135 -3.27 6.72 -1.36
CA LYS A 135 -4.31 6.19 -0.45
C LYS A 135 -5.62 5.82 -1.18
N THR A 136 -5.97 6.55 -2.24
CA THR A 136 -7.15 6.27 -3.07
C THR A 136 -7.08 4.94 -3.81
N ASP A 137 -5.85 4.45 -4.02
CA ASP A 137 -5.58 3.33 -4.90
C ASP A 137 -5.29 2.05 -4.10
N LEU A 138 -5.32 2.11 -2.76
CA LEU A 138 -4.99 0.98 -1.86
C LEU A 138 -5.82 -0.29 -2.12
N VAL A 139 -6.98 -0.16 -2.76
CA VAL A 139 -7.81 -1.29 -3.20
C VAL A 139 -7.06 -2.19 -4.21
N ALA A 140 -6.11 -1.64 -4.95
CA ALA A 140 -5.23 -2.39 -5.86
C ALA A 140 -4.04 -3.07 -5.18
N LYS A 141 -3.94 -3.03 -3.84
CA LYS A 141 -2.92 -3.78 -3.10
C LYS A 141 -3.03 -5.27 -3.40
N ARG A 142 -1.89 -5.91 -3.71
CA ARG A 142 -1.82 -7.34 -3.98
C ARG A 142 -0.67 -7.98 -3.20
N VAL A 143 -0.90 -9.21 -2.79
CA VAL A 143 0.08 -10.06 -2.11
C VAL A 143 0.12 -11.38 -2.86
N ILE A 144 1.30 -11.73 -3.39
CA ILE A 144 1.51 -12.93 -4.19
C ILE A 144 2.45 -13.86 -3.43
N LYS A 145 1.95 -15.05 -3.08
CA LYS A 145 2.75 -16.10 -2.44
C LYS A 145 3.72 -16.71 -3.45
N LEU A 146 5.02 -16.59 -3.20
CA LEU A 146 6.06 -17.14 -4.06
C LEU A 146 6.25 -18.61 -3.75
N ARG A 147 5.62 -19.47 -4.55
CA ARG A 147 5.75 -20.92 -4.41
C ARG A 147 7.14 -21.37 -4.89
N PRO A 148 7.65 -22.49 -4.35
CA PRO A 148 8.76 -23.18 -4.97
C PRO A 148 8.41 -23.43 -6.44
N LEU A 149 9.38 -23.27 -7.34
CA LEU A 149 9.27 -23.90 -8.65
C LEU A 149 9.01 -25.36 -8.36
N ASN A 150 7.88 -25.90 -8.83
CA ASN A 150 7.53 -27.30 -8.61
C ASN A 150 8.74 -28.13 -9.03
N SER A 151 9.53 -28.58 -8.06
CA SER A 151 10.69 -29.40 -8.30
C SER A 151 10.14 -30.80 -8.54
N CYS A 152 9.55 -30.98 -9.72
CA CYS A 152 9.61 -32.27 -10.43
C CYS A 152 11.05 -32.50 -10.95
N LEU A 153 12.04 -32.05 -10.18
CA LEU A 153 13.39 -32.54 -10.30
C LEU A 153 13.41 -33.77 -9.41
N PRO A 154 13.57 -34.97 -9.97
CA PRO A 154 13.75 -36.13 -9.14
C PRO A 154 14.93 -35.86 -8.19
N PRO A 155 14.90 -36.34 -6.92
CA PRO A 155 16.06 -36.25 -6.06
C PRO A 155 17.30 -36.70 -6.84
N SER A 156 18.42 -35.99 -6.66
CA SER A 156 19.65 -36.06 -7.47
C SER A 156 20.31 -37.45 -7.56
N TRP A 157 19.69 -38.48 -6.96
CA TRP A 157 20.11 -39.88 -6.95
C TRP A 157 19.35 -40.75 -7.97
N LEU A 158 18.45 -40.17 -8.77
CA LEU A 158 17.63 -40.86 -9.79
C LEU A 158 18.08 -40.57 -11.23
N PHE A 159 19.38 -40.52 -11.49
CA PHE A 159 19.87 -40.82 -12.83
C PHE A 159 19.72 -42.34 -13.03
N PHE A 160 18.89 -42.72 -14.00
CA PHE A 160 18.52 -44.08 -14.45
C PHE A 160 17.29 -44.74 -13.79
N PRO A 161 16.11 -44.73 -14.45
CA PRO A 161 15.08 -45.72 -14.18
C PRO A 161 15.49 -47.07 -14.79
N ILE A 162 15.67 -48.11 -13.96
CA ILE A 162 15.91 -49.48 -14.45
C ILE A 162 14.65 -50.06 -15.11
N ASN A 163 13.45 -49.51 -14.85
CA ASN A 163 12.18 -50.14 -15.29
C ASN A 163 11.08 -49.17 -15.75
N GLY A 164 11.41 -48.10 -16.49
CA GLY A 164 10.47 -47.39 -17.40
C GLY A 164 9.17 -46.77 -16.85
N VAL A 165 8.79 -46.98 -15.60
CA VAL A 165 7.56 -46.46 -15.00
C VAL A 165 7.88 -45.12 -14.34
N ARG A 166 7.40 -44.04 -14.94
CA ARG A 166 7.42 -42.71 -14.33
C ARG A 166 6.34 -42.66 -13.24
N PRO A 167 6.65 -42.36 -11.98
CA PRO A 167 5.61 -41.97 -11.05
C PRO A 167 4.97 -40.67 -11.55
N GLY A 168 3.64 -40.68 -11.68
CA GLY A 168 2.86 -39.46 -11.88
C GLY A 168 3.01 -38.54 -10.68
N CYS A 169 2.87 -37.23 -10.93
CA CYS A 169 2.80 -36.22 -9.89
C CYS A 169 1.54 -36.37 -9.05
#